data_AF-A0A815Z2P1-F1
#
_entry.id   AF-A0A815Z2P1-F1
#
_cell.length_a   1.000
_cell.length_b   1.000
_cell.length_c   1.000
_cell.angle_alpha   90.00
_cell.angle_beta   90.00
_cell.angle_gamma   90.00
#
_symmetry.space_group_name_H-M   'P 1'
#
loop_
_entity.id
_entity.type
_entity.pdbx_description
1 polymer ?
#
loop_
_entity_poly.entity_id
_entity_poly.type
_entity_poly.pdbx_seq_one_letter_code
_entity_poly.pdbx_strand_id
1 'polypeptide(L)'
;MSFSKLLYPRKERLVKLFSPIYLYDFKLTKIVDDKANIGWVYRKMWHAYPKAPPSNNTSFPLINPDERFYYANAFESYISTMETECLAAHNLIRLLLIDLGYDERAATLGDDYWIDTMS
;
A
#
# COMPACT_ATOMS: atom_id res chain seq x y z
N MET A 1 -19.19 -0.99 3.04
CA MET A 1 -20.23 0.05 3.13
C MET A 1 -20.59 0.22 4.61
N SER A 2 -19.96 1.16 5.32
CA SER A 2 -20.45 1.77 6.57
C SER A 2 -19.49 2.90 6.92
N PHE A 3 -19.92 4.14 6.69
CA PHE A 3 -19.15 5.34 7.04
C PHE A 3 -19.59 5.79 8.43
N SER A 4 -18.71 5.67 9.42
CA SER A 4 -18.93 6.26 10.74
C SER A 4 -18.95 7.79 10.60
N LYS A 5 -20.14 8.33 10.84
CA LYS A 5 -20.51 9.72 10.61
C LYS A 5 -20.01 10.56 11.77
N LEU A 6 -18.80 11.13 11.64
CA LEU A 6 -18.40 12.25 12.49
C LEU A 6 -19.31 13.43 12.15
N LEU A 7 -20.23 13.73 13.06
CA LEU A 7 -21.23 14.79 12.94
C LEU A 7 -20.55 16.16 12.95
N TYR A 8 -20.32 16.72 11.76
CA TYR A 8 -20.10 18.16 11.61
C TYR A 8 -21.47 18.86 11.42
N PRO A 9 -21.76 19.95 12.16
CA PRO A 9 -23.05 20.65 12.10
C PRO A 9 -23.27 21.41 10.77
N ARG A 10 -22.23 21.53 9.92
CA ARG A 10 -22.33 21.89 8.50
C ARG A 10 -22.08 20.63 7.66
N LYS A 11 -22.65 20.55 6.45
CA LYS A 11 -22.30 19.53 5.43
C LYS A 11 -20.83 19.70 4.96
N GLU A 12 -19.88 19.50 5.85
CA GLU A 12 -18.46 19.51 5.56
C GLU A 12 -18.06 18.15 4.99
N ARG A 13 -17.20 18.19 3.97
CA ARG A 13 -16.69 16.99 3.31
C ARG A 13 -15.18 17.02 3.32
N LEU A 14 -14.56 15.91 3.71
CA LEU A 14 -13.13 15.71 3.55
C LEU A 14 -12.86 15.09 2.19
N VAL A 15 -12.06 15.75 1.36
CA VAL A 15 -11.68 15.26 0.03
C VAL A 15 -10.18 15.05 0.01
N LYS A 16 -9.75 13.84 -0.38
CA LYS A 16 -8.35 13.53 -0.64
C LYS A 16 -8.11 13.57 -2.14
N LEU A 17 -7.20 14.42 -2.58
CA LEU A 17 -6.83 14.57 -3.99
C LEU A 17 -5.38 14.14 -4.17
N PHE A 18 -5.13 13.38 -5.22
CA PHE A 18 -3.78 13.01 -5.66
C PHE A 18 -3.54 13.62 -7.03
N SER A 19 -2.37 14.22 -7.22
CA SER A 19 -1.99 14.82 -8.49
C SER A 19 -0.50 14.61 -8.76
N PRO A 20 -0.12 14.33 -10.02
CA PRO A 20 1.29 14.26 -10.40
C PRO A 20 1.96 15.64 -10.44
N ILE A 21 1.17 16.72 -10.44
CA ILE A 21 1.64 18.10 -10.44
C ILE A 21 1.19 18.82 -9.17
N TYR A 22 1.91 19.87 -8.81
CA TYR A 22 1.50 20.72 -7.69
C TYR A 22 0.17 21.43 -8.00
N LEU A 23 -0.81 21.30 -7.09
CA LEU A 23 -2.11 21.94 -7.19
C LEU A 23 -2.17 23.21 -6.32
N TYR A 24 -2.08 24.35 -6.99
CA TYR A 24 -2.31 25.66 -6.40
C TYR A 24 -3.79 25.87 -6.03
N ASP A 25 -4.05 26.76 -5.06
CA ASP A 25 -5.39 27.03 -4.54
C ASP A 25 -6.41 27.36 -5.64
N PHE A 26 -6.02 28.17 -6.64
CA PHE A 26 -6.91 28.52 -7.74
C PHE A 26 -7.39 27.31 -8.57
N LYS A 27 -6.60 26.22 -8.65
CA LYS A 27 -7.01 24.97 -9.31
C LYS A 27 -7.88 24.14 -8.38
N LEU A 28 -7.60 24.14 -7.07
CA LEU A 28 -8.38 23.41 -6.07
C LEU A 28 -9.81 23.94 -6.00
N THR A 29 -10.01 25.27 -6.01
CA THR A 29 -11.33 25.90 -6.04
C THR A 29 -12.15 25.42 -7.24
N LYS A 30 -11.54 25.40 -8.44
CA LYS A 30 -12.21 24.91 -9.65
C LYS A 30 -12.59 23.42 -9.59
N ILE A 31 -11.77 22.57 -8.96
CA ILE A 31 -12.02 21.13 -8.84
C ILE A 31 -13.13 20.84 -7.81
N VAL A 32 -13.13 21.57 -6.71
CA VAL A 32 -14.02 21.33 -5.56
C VAL A 32 -15.40 22.01 -5.74
N ASP A 33 -15.55 22.85 -6.77
CA ASP A 33 -16.64 23.81 -7.05
C ASP A 33 -16.27 25.23 -6.60
N ASP A 34 -16.43 26.21 -7.48
CA ASP A 34 -16.17 27.62 -7.20
C ASP A 34 -17.08 28.16 -6.08
N LYS A 35 -18.20 27.49 -5.81
CA LYS A 35 -19.11 27.80 -4.69
C LYS A 35 -18.73 27.11 -3.38
N ALA A 36 -17.75 26.21 -3.39
CA ALA A 36 -17.32 25.51 -2.20
C ALA A 36 -16.43 26.40 -1.33
N ASN A 37 -16.81 26.58 -0.07
CA ASN A 37 -15.97 27.24 0.91
C ASN A 37 -14.94 26.23 1.45
N ILE A 38 -13.67 26.41 1.07
CA ILE A 38 -12.56 25.55 1.51
C ILE A 38 -12.09 26.04 2.89
N GLY A 39 -12.41 25.29 3.95
CA GLY A 39 -12.03 25.68 5.32
C GLY A 39 -10.53 25.54 5.61
N TRP A 40 -9.90 24.47 5.10
CA TRP A 40 -8.47 24.22 5.28
C TRP A 40 -7.92 23.35 4.15
N VAL A 41 -6.62 23.45 3.90
CA VAL A 41 -5.91 22.62 2.92
C VAL A 41 -4.64 22.07 3.55
N TYR A 42 -4.51 20.75 3.59
CA TYR A 42 -3.28 20.08 3.96
C TYR A 42 -2.59 19.52 2.72
N ARG A 43 -1.29 19.82 2.56
CA ARG A 43 -0.50 19.40 1.40
C ARG A 43 0.62 18.48 1.85
N LYS A 44 0.71 17.32 1.21
CA LYS A 44 1.84 16.40 1.37
C LYS A 44 2.46 16.15 0.01
N MET A 45 3.72 16.56 -0.13
CA MET A 45 4.52 16.29 -1.32
C MET A 45 5.26 14.97 -1.13
N TRP A 46 5.20 14.13 -2.15
CA TRP A 46 5.88 12.85 -2.19
C TRP A 46 6.70 12.78 -3.47
N HIS A 47 7.93 12.27 -3.37
CA HIS A 47 8.65 11.80 -4.56
C HIS A 47 8.04 10.45 -4.92
N ALA A 48 7.10 10.46 -5.86
CA ALA A 48 6.44 9.24 -6.32
C ALA A 48 7.49 8.24 -6.85
N TYR A 49 7.19 6.95 -6.69
CA TYR A 49 8.01 5.89 -7.27
C TYR A 49 8.23 6.13 -8.77
N PRO A 50 9.41 5.81 -9.31
CA PRO A 50 9.68 5.91 -10.74
C PRO A 50 8.60 5.14 -11.51
N LYS A 51 8.03 5.77 -12.54
CA LYS A 51 7.07 5.06 -13.40
C LYS A 51 7.83 4.02 -14.20
N ALA A 52 7.70 2.75 -13.80
CA ALA A 52 8.24 1.65 -14.58
C ALA A 52 7.55 1.59 -15.96
N PRO A 53 8.29 1.57 -17.07
CA PRO A 53 7.70 1.25 -18.36
C PRO A 53 7.17 -0.19 -18.31
N PRO A 54 6.10 -0.53 -19.04
CA PRO A 54 5.68 -1.91 -19.19
C PRO A 54 6.87 -2.70 -19.73
N SER A 55 7.37 -3.66 -18.97
CA SER A 55 8.58 -4.38 -19.32
C SER A 55 8.36 -5.18 -20.60
N ASN A 56 9.10 -4.83 -21.65
CA ASN A 56 9.15 -5.54 -22.93
C ASN A 56 9.81 -6.93 -22.78
N ASN A 57 10.46 -7.17 -21.64
CA ASN A 57 11.16 -8.40 -21.30
C ASN A 57 10.32 -9.22 -20.30
N THR A 58 10.04 -10.46 -20.69
CA THR A 58 9.42 -11.54 -19.88
C THR A 58 10.28 -11.98 -18.69
N SER A 59 11.47 -11.41 -18.51
CA SER A 59 12.39 -11.73 -17.42
C SER A 59 12.28 -10.68 -16.31
N PHE A 60 11.65 -11.07 -15.20
CA PHE A 60 11.81 -10.35 -13.93
C PHE A 60 13.29 -10.28 -13.55
N PRO A 61 13.75 -9.21 -12.89
CA PRO A 61 15.10 -9.20 -12.36
C PRO A 61 15.31 -10.44 -11.51
N LEU A 62 16.32 -11.23 -11.84
CA LEU A 62 16.74 -12.38 -11.04
C LEU A 62 17.32 -11.85 -9.74
N ILE A 63 16.45 -11.58 -8.77
CA ILE A 63 16.84 -11.40 -7.39
C ILE A 63 17.16 -12.81 -6.91
N ASN A 64 18.43 -13.19 -7.00
CA ASN A 64 18.96 -14.40 -6.40
C ASN A 64 19.49 -14.00 -5.02
N PRO A 65 18.65 -14.01 -3.97
CA PRO A 65 19.18 -13.87 -2.63
C PRO A 65 20.11 -15.06 -2.35
N ASP A 66 21.23 -14.78 -1.70
CA ASP A 66 22.14 -15.81 -1.20
C ASP A 66 21.44 -16.63 -0.09
N GLU A 67 22.09 -17.67 0.43
CA GLU A 67 21.51 -18.50 1.48
C GLU A 67 21.03 -17.64 2.67
N ARG A 68 19.78 -17.88 3.10
CA ARG A 68 19.11 -17.17 4.20
C ARG A 68 18.88 -15.67 3.97
N PHE A 69 18.99 -15.19 2.73
CA PHE A 69 18.50 -13.87 2.36
C PHE A 69 17.08 -13.97 1.79
N TYR A 70 16.24 -13.00 2.14
CA TYR A 70 14.88 -12.92 1.64
C TYR A 70 14.57 -11.49 1.21
N TYR A 71 13.89 -11.34 0.08
CA TYR A 71 13.55 -10.04 -0.47
C TYR A 71 12.04 -9.78 -0.31
N ALA A 72 11.71 -8.87 0.61
CA ALA A 72 10.32 -8.57 0.94
C ALA A 72 9.57 -7.89 -0.20
N ASN A 73 10.26 -7.10 -1.02
CA ASN A 73 9.63 -6.28 -2.06
C ASN A 73 9.72 -6.92 -3.45
N ALA A 74 9.58 -8.24 -3.51
CA ALA A 74 9.73 -9.02 -4.74
C ALA A 74 8.77 -8.58 -5.86
N PHE A 75 7.60 -8.03 -5.50
CA PHE A 75 6.61 -7.57 -6.46
C PHE A 75 6.80 -6.12 -6.93
N GLU A 76 7.67 -5.33 -6.30
CA GLU A 76 7.95 -3.95 -6.69
C GLU A 76 8.38 -3.81 -8.16
N SER A 77 9.06 -4.82 -8.72
CA SER A 77 9.45 -4.83 -10.15
C SER A 77 8.28 -5.08 -11.10
N TYR A 78 7.17 -5.62 -10.61
CA TYR A 78 5.97 -5.93 -11.40
C TYR A 78 4.85 -4.92 -11.15
N ILE A 79 4.44 -4.79 -9.89
CA ILE A 79 3.32 -3.96 -9.45
C ILE A 79 3.66 -3.41 -8.06
N SER A 80 3.99 -2.12 -7.99
CA SER A 80 4.30 -1.38 -6.76
C SER A 80 3.04 -0.90 -6.03
N THR A 81 2.18 -1.83 -5.60
CA THR A 81 1.02 -1.49 -4.76
C THR A 81 1.15 -2.10 -3.38
N MET A 82 0.48 -1.49 -2.40
CA MET A 82 0.53 -1.94 -1.02
C MET A 82 0.04 -3.39 -0.87
N GLU A 83 -0.95 -3.78 -1.67
CA GLU A 83 -1.56 -5.09 -1.64
C GLU A 83 -0.61 -6.20 -2.12
N THR A 84 0.14 -5.95 -3.20
CA THR A 84 1.12 -6.92 -3.73
C THR A 84 2.33 -7.06 -2.81
N GLU A 85 2.77 -5.96 -2.21
CA GLU A 85 3.85 -5.95 -1.21
C GLU A 85 3.46 -6.67 0.08
N CYS A 86 2.21 -6.54 0.55
CA CYS A 86 1.72 -7.35 1.67
C CYS A 86 1.73 -8.86 1.35
N LEU A 87 1.33 -9.24 0.13
CA LEU A 87 1.37 -10.64 -0.29
C LEU A 87 2.82 -11.16 -0.41
N ALA A 88 3.74 -10.33 -0.90
CA ALA A 88 5.17 -10.64 -0.95
C ALA A 88 5.72 -10.96 0.45
N ALA A 89 5.41 -10.11 1.43
CA ALA A 89 5.84 -10.29 2.81
C ALA A 89 5.25 -11.56 3.45
N HIS A 90 3.99 -11.87 3.17
CA HIS A 90 3.37 -13.10 3.66
C HIS A 90 4.07 -14.35 3.12
N ASN A 91 4.36 -14.37 1.82
CA ASN A 91 5.11 -15.47 1.19
C ASN A 91 6.53 -15.58 1.73
N LEU A 92 7.19 -14.44 2.00
CA LEU A 92 8.53 -14.40 2.59
C LEU A 92 8.55 -15.05 3.97
N ILE A 93 7.62 -14.69 4.84
CA ILE A 93 7.54 -15.26 6.20
C ILE A 93 7.36 -16.78 6.12
N ARG A 94 6.55 -17.26 5.16
CA ARG A 94 6.40 -18.69 4.91
C ARG A 94 7.72 -19.36 4.55
N LEU A 95 8.49 -18.77 3.64
CA LEU A 95 9.81 -19.30 3.26
C LEU A 95 10.81 -19.29 4.43
N LEU A 96 10.78 -18.24 5.26
CA LEU A 96 11.61 -18.13 6.46
C LEU A 96 11.27 -19.21 7.49
N LEU A 97 9.98 -19.46 7.75
CA LEU A 97 9.54 -20.48 8.69
C LEU A 97 9.95 -21.89 8.26
N ILE A 98 9.85 -22.19 6.96
CA ILE A 98 10.30 -23.46 6.38
C ILE A 98 11.81 -23.63 6.59
N ASP A 99 12.62 -22.61 6.33
CA ASP A 99 14.08 -22.67 6.51
C ASP A 99 14.48 -22.83 8.00
N LEU A 100 13.69 -22.28 8.91
CA LEU A 100 13.86 -22.46 10.35
C LEU A 100 13.37 -23.83 10.86
N GLY A 101 12.81 -24.69 9.99
CA GLY A 101 12.38 -26.04 10.32
C GLY A 101 10.98 -26.15 10.92
N TYR A 102 10.14 -25.11 10.79
CA TYR A 102 8.73 -25.17 11.16
C TYR A 102 7.92 -25.92 10.10
N ASP A 103 6.84 -26.59 10.53
CA ASP A 103 5.90 -27.27 9.62
C ASP A 103 5.31 -26.26 8.60
N GLU A 104 5.25 -26.64 7.33
CA GLU A 104 4.69 -25.84 6.23
C GLU A 104 3.26 -25.36 6.50
N ARG A 105 2.53 -26.07 7.38
CA ARG A 105 1.18 -25.73 7.83
C ARG A 105 1.12 -24.56 8.81
N ALA A 106 2.22 -24.26 9.52
CA ALA A 106 2.28 -23.14 10.46
C ALA A 106 2.11 -21.78 9.75
N ALA A 107 2.47 -21.71 8.47
CA ALA A 107 2.40 -20.48 7.68
C ALA A 107 1.07 -20.29 6.92
N THR A 108 0.23 -21.33 6.79
CA THR A 108 -1.07 -21.26 6.10
C THR A 108 -2.23 -20.89 7.02
N LEU A 109 -2.00 -20.83 8.33
CA LEU A 109 -3.02 -20.60 9.35
C LEU A 109 -3.10 -19.11 9.70
N GLY A 110 -3.52 -18.33 8.71
CA GLY A 110 -3.57 -16.87 8.77
C GLY A 110 -4.75 -16.27 9.52
N ASP A 111 -5.83 -17.01 9.74
CA ASP A 111 -7.06 -16.38 10.23
C ASP A 111 -7.43 -16.76 11.69
N ASP A 112 -6.99 -17.91 12.21
CA ASP A 112 -7.51 -18.45 13.48
C ASP A 112 -6.47 -18.72 14.59
N TYR A 113 -5.16 -18.81 14.30
CA TYR A 113 -4.17 -19.35 15.26
C TYR A 113 -3.33 -18.31 16.03
N TRP A 114 -3.28 -17.06 15.58
CA TRP A 114 -2.50 -16.01 16.24
C TRP A 114 -3.11 -15.51 17.56
N ILE A 115 -4.40 -15.80 17.81
CA ILE A 115 -5.11 -15.41 19.03
C ILE A 115 -4.94 -16.45 20.14
N ASP A 116 -4.83 -17.73 19.80
CA ASP A 116 -4.86 -18.83 20.78
C ASP A 116 -3.47 -19.23 21.33
N THR A 117 -2.38 -18.68 20.79
CA THR A 117 -1.01 -18.99 21.25
C THR A 117 -0.42 -17.95 22.20
N MET A 118 -1.19 -16.92 22.59
CA MET A 118 -0.80 -15.91 23.60
C MET A 118 -1.73 -15.85 24.82
N SER A 119 -2.52 -16.89 25.06
CA SER A 119 -3.25 -17.16 26.31
C SER A 119 -2.64 -18.34 27.04
#